data_AF-A0A1H7NN18-F1
#
_entry.id   AF-A0A1H7NN18-F1
#
_cell.length_a   1.000
_cell.length_b   1.000
_cell.length_c   1.000
_cell.angle_alpha   90.00
_cell.angle_beta   90.00
_cell.angle_gamma   90.00
#
_symmetry.space_group_name_H-M   'P 1'
#
loop_
_entity.id
_entity.type
_entity.pdbx_description
1 polymer ?
#
loop_
_entity_poly.entity_id
_entity_poly.type
_entity_poly.pdbx_seq_one_letter_code
_entity_poly.pdbx_strand_id
1 'polypeptide(L)'
;MKTKFKSVGLIVMIAFTIMFQSCSNEDDGVNIQNEAQLENIQGRIEQYQESIENIEAPDDMEQYAQQNTYAANATFTLATLQVQALAYSSVFLSIPGDAEQQSVVGKNGRNTGTWVWSYGGVTLYYTVTSDATYDYFTYDIEESGVRRTFYEGKISKDGTFYEVRFNGEGGEFFVMTYSKTGSIINFTIKDQSNDRIELVYNEADQSGSIKAFESGVLTESFVWLSNGTGTYTNHTTGETFSWP
;
A
#
# COMPACT_ATOMS: atom_id res chain seq x y z
N MET A 1 -16.74 47.61 -20.48
CA MET A 1 -17.28 47.52 -21.85
C MET A 1 -16.20 47.95 -22.84
N LYS A 2 -15.46 47.01 -23.44
CA LYS A 2 -14.54 47.24 -24.56
C LYS A 2 -14.62 46.06 -25.52
N THR A 3 -14.52 46.40 -26.79
CA THR A 3 -15.03 45.74 -27.99
C THR A 3 -14.13 44.64 -28.56
N LYS A 4 -14.78 43.72 -29.29
CA LYS A 4 -14.22 42.62 -30.09
C LYS A 4 -13.31 43.10 -31.24
N PHE A 5 -12.28 42.29 -31.56
CA PHE A 5 -11.66 42.12 -32.89
C PHE A 5 -11.39 40.60 -33.05
N LYS A 6 -12.14 39.84 -33.87
CA LYS A 6 -11.88 39.51 -35.29
C LYS A 6 -10.48 38.89 -35.50
N SER A 7 -10.34 37.55 -35.52
CA SER A 7 -10.51 36.61 -36.66
C SER A 7 -9.32 36.58 -37.62
N VAL A 8 -8.68 35.42 -37.77
CA VAL A 8 -7.93 34.79 -38.90
C VAL A 8 -7.16 33.63 -38.23
N GLY A 9 -7.06 32.39 -38.68
CA GLY A 9 -7.29 31.75 -39.97
C GLY A 9 -6.50 30.43 -39.94
N LEU A 10 -7.05 29.43 -40.59
CA LEU A 10 -6.65 28.03 -40.65
C LEU A 10 -5.35 27.82 -41.51
N ILE A 11 -4.74 26.64 -41.36
CA ILE A 11 -3.90 25.85 -42.31
C ILE A 11 -2.36 26.08 -42.32
N VAL A 12 -1.59 25.03 -41.97
CA VAL A 12 -0.76 24.14 -42.85
C VAL A 12 0.38 23.49 -42.03
N MET A 13 0.44 22.15 -42.10
CA MET A 13 1.52 21.25 -41.66
C MET A 13 2.92 21.70 -42.10
N ILE A 14 3.93 21.55 -41.23
CA ILE A 14 5.24 21.04 -41.63
C ILE A 14 5.70 20.03 -40.57
N ALA A 15 5.75 18.77 -40.99
CA ALA A 15 6.54 17.73 -40.34
C ALA A 15 8.02 18.14 -40.44
N PHE A 16 8.66 18.35 -39.29
CA PHE A 16 10.11 18.27 -39.20
C PHE A 16 10.46 16.94 -38.53
N THR A 17 10.82 16.01 -39.39
CA THR A 17 11.65 14.85 -39.10
C THR A 17 12.90 15.30 -38.36
N ILE A 18 12.98 15.02 -37.06
CA ILE A 18 14.28 14.89 -36.40
C ILE A 18 14.67 13.43 -36.60
N MET A 19 15.49 13.22 -37.63
CA MET A 19 16.31 12.02 -37.76
C MET A 19 17.20 11.96 -36.51
N PHE A 20 16.88 11.06 -35.57
CA PHE A 20 17.92 10.51 -34.72
C PHE A 20 18.66 9.48 -35.56
N GLN A 21 19.82 9.89 -36.06
CA GLN A 21 20.80 8.98 -36.62
C GLN A 21 21.14 7.92 -35.57
N SER A 22 20.92 6.68 -35.99
CA SER A 22 21.51 5.49 -35.41
C SER A 22 22.99 5.69 -35.12
N CYS A 23 23.38 5.55 -33.86
CA CYS A 23 24.63 4.90 -33.55
C CYS A 23 24.31 3.42 -33.41
N SER A 24 24.66 2.65 -34.42
CA SER A 24 24.81 1.21 -34.35
C SER A 24 25.83 0.90 -33.26
N ASN A 25 25.37 0.34 -32.15
CA ASN A 25 26.06 -0.78 -31.54
C ASN A 25 25.11 -1.96 -31.69
N GLU A 26 25.55 -2.99 -32.41
CA GLU A 26 25.18 -4.34 -32.04
C GLU A 26 25.55 -4.46 -30.56
N ASP A 27 24.57 -4.30 -29.67
CA ASP A 27 24.76 -4.61 -28.27
C ASP A 27 23.86 -5.79 -27.99
N ASP A 28 24.54 -6.91 -27.84
CA ASP A 28 24.04 -8.23 -27.52
C ASP A 28 22.77 -8.13 -26.67
N GLY A 29 21.70 -8.78 -27.15
CA GLY A 29 20.50 -8.99 -26.35
C GLY A 29 20.94 -9.42 -24.96
N VAL A 30 20.70 -8.55 -23.98
CA VAL A 30 21.19 -8.71 -22.61
C VAL A 30 20.69 -10.06 -22.13
N ASN A 31 21.59 -11.03 -22.13
CA ASN A 31 21.27 -12.37 -21.69
C ASN A 31 21.24 -12.32 -20.16
N ILE A 32 20.03 -12.31 -19.61
CA ILE A 32 19.74 -12.13 -18.19
C ILE A 32 20.24 -13.37 -17.45
N GLN A 33 21.42 -13.29 -16.82
CA GLN A 33 22.02 -14.41 -16.09
C GLN A 33 21.90 -14.30 -14.56
N ASN A 34 20.96 -13.51 -14.01
CA ASN A 34 20.64 -13.61 -12.58
C ASN A 34 19.25 -13.03 -12.20
N GLU A 35 18.19 -13.63 -12.74
CA GLU A 35 16.78 -13.40 -12.33
C GLU A 35 16.52 -13.68 -10.84
N ALA A 36 17.43 -14.38 -10.16
CA ALA A 36 17.21 -14.94 -8.83
C ALA A 36 16.93 -13.91 -7.71
N GLN A 37 17.28 -12.63 -7.84
CA GLN A 37 17.07 -11.66 -6.74
C GLN A 37 15.76 -10.85 -6.82
N LEU A 38 15.09 -10.83 -7.98
CA LEU A 38 13.68 -10.41 -8.11
C LEU A 38 12.74 -11.58 -7.71
N GLU A 39 13.24 -12.44 -6.81
CA GLU A 39 12.56 -13.50 -6.08
C GLU A 39 11.08 -13.16 -5.87
N ASN A 40 10.20 -14.11 -6.12
CA ASN A 40 8.74 -14.07 -6.02
C ASN A 40 8.12 -12.99 -5.09
N ILE A 41 8.10 -11.72 -5.52
CA ILE A 41 7.45 -10.63 -4.78
C ILE A 41 5.96 -10.90 -4.63
N GLN A 42 5.35 -11.45 -5.69
CA GLN A 42 3.95 -11.88 -5.73
C GLN A 42 3.62 -12.88 -4.61
N GLY A 43 4.46 -13.89 -4.39
CA GLY A 43 4.26 -14.86 -3.31
C GLY A 43 4.37 -14.25 -1.91
N ARG A 44 5.24 -13.25 -1.71
CA ARG A 44 5.27 -12.51 -0.43
C ARG A 44 3.98 -11.72 -0.24
N ILE A 45 3.41 -11.17 -1.30
CA ILE A 45 2.15 -10.42 -1.21
C ILE A 45 1.00 -11.34 -0.87
N GLU A 46 0.94 -12.51 -1.49
CA GLU A 46 -0.04 -13.55 -1.18
C GLU A 46 0.07 -13.97 0.30
N GLN A 47 1.27 -14.15 0.84
CA GLN A 47 1.47 -14.42 2.28
C GLN A 47 0.93 -13.32 3.20
N TYR A 48 1.10 -12.06 2.81
CA TYR A 48 0.50 -10.93 3.53
C TYR A 48 -1.02 -10.97 3.45
N GLN A 49 -1.57 -11.18 2.25
CA GLN A 49 -3.01 -11.24 2.02
C GLN A 49 -3.65 -12.35 2.87
N GLU A 50 -3.10 -13.55 2.84
CA GLU A 50 -3.53 -14.67 3.68
C GLU A 50 -3.47 -14.30 5.18
N SER A 51 -2.40 -13.64 5.63
CA SER A 51 -2.28 -13.23 7.04
C SER A 51 -3.35 -12.20 7.44
N ILE A 52 -3.72 -11.27 6.54
CA ILE A 52 -4.76 -10.28 6.80
C ILE A 52 -6.16 -10.92 6.71
N GLU A 53 -6.41 -11.81 5.75
CA GLU A 53 -7.68 -12.53 5.60
C GLU A 53 -8.03 -13.36 6.85
N ASN A 54 -7.03 -13.83 7.59
CA ASN A 54 -7.20 -14.58 8.85
C ASN A 54 -7.41 -13.69 10.10
N ILE A 55 -7.47 -12.36 9.94
CA ILE A 55 -7.81 -11.44 11.03
C ILE A 55 -9.33 -11.42 11.20
N GLU A 56 -9.82 -12.13 12.20
CA GLU A 56 -11.25 -12.24 12.49
C GLU A 56 -11.51 -11.99 13.98
N ALA A 57 -12.70 -11.49 14.31
CA ALA A 57 -13.12 -11.39 15.70
C ALA A 57 -13.42 -12.80 16.26
N PRO A 58 -13.19 -13.06 17.56
CA PRO A 58 -13.66 -14.30 18.17
C PRO A 58 -15.19 -14.46 18.03
N ASP A 59 -15.68 -15.68 17.79
CA ASP A 59 -17.12 -15.98 17.62
C ASP A 59 -18.00 -15.36 18.73
N ASP A 60 -17.56 -15.46 19.97
CA ASP A 60 -18.26 -14.91 21.13
C ASP A 60 -18.39 -13.37 21.03
N MET A 61 -17.36 -12.69 20.53
CA MET A 61 -17.37 -11.23 20.31
C MET A 61 -18.41 -10.84 19.25
N GLU A 62 -18.52 -11.62 18.16
CA GLU A 62 -19.57 -11.41 17.14
C GLU A 62 -20.97 -11.63 17.72
N GLN A 63 -21.14 -12.60 18.62
CA GLN A 63 -22.40 -12.79 19.32
C GLN A 63 -22.73 -11.59 20.23
N TYR A 64 -21.75 -11.09 20.99
CA TYR A 64 -21.94 -9.92 21.85
C TYR A 64 -22.22 -8.63 21.06
N ALA A 65 -21.67 -8.48 19.86
CA ALA A 65 -21.93 -7.37 18.95
C ALA A 65 -23.42 -7.21 18.59
N GLN A 66 -24.24 -8.25 18.71
CA GLN A 66 -25.69 -8.17 18.45
C GLN A 66 -26.44 -7.39 19.53
N GLN A 67 -25.86 -7.22 20.72
CA GLN A 67 -26.54 -6.66 21.89
C GLN A 67 -25.72 -5.58 22.61
N ASN A 68 -24.42 -5.48 22.34
CA ASN A 68 -23.52 -4.52 22.95
C ASN A 68 -22.87 -3.63 21.87
N THR A 69 -23.13 -2.32 21.95
CA THR A 69 -22.61 -1.32 20.99
C THR A 69 -21.08 -1.29 20.93
N TYR A 70 -20.38 -1.52 22.04
CA TYR A 70 -18.92 -1.48 22.06
C TYR A 70 -18.29 -2.72 21.44
N ALA A 71 -18.86 -3.89 21.66
CA ALA A 71 -18.49 -5.10 20.92
C ALA A 71 -18.74 -4.91 19.41
N ALA A 72 -19.91 -4.35 19.04
CA ALA A 72 -20.25 -4.07 17.64
C ALA A 72 -19.27 -3.10 16.97
N ASN A 73 -18.90 -2.02 17.67
CA ASN A 73 -17.92 -1.07 17.16
C ASN A 73 -16.54 -1.72 16.99
N ALA A 74 -16.11 -2.52 17.96
CA ALA A 74 -14.82 -3.20 17.88
C ALA A 74 -14.76 -4.19 16.70
N THR A 75 -15.80 -5.02 16.49
CA THR A 75 -15.90 -5.93 15.34
C THR A 75 -15.94 -5.16 14.02
N PHE A 76 -16.72 -4.08 13.95
CA PHE A 76 -16.81 -3.24 12.76
C PHE A 76 -15.47 -2.56 12.42
N THR A 77 -14.76 -2.02 13.42
CA THR A 77 -13.45 -1.39 13.21
C THR A 77 -12.41 -2.43 12.79
N LEU A 78 -12.42 -3.62 13.39
CA LEU A 78 -11.53 -4.73 12.98
C LEU A 78 -11.75 -5.10 11.51
N ALA A 79 -13.00 -5.35 11.11
CA ALA A 79 -13.36 -5.68 9.73
C ALA A 79 -12.99 -4.55 8.75
N THR A 80 -13.17 -3.29 9.16
CA THR A 80 -12.79 -2.13 8.34
C THR A 80 -11.28 -2.07 8.12
N LEU A 81 -10.48 -2.31 9.17
CA LEU A 81 -9.02 -2.36 9.07
C LEU A 81 -8.54 -3.51 8.19
N GLN A 82 -9.18 -4.68 8.30
CA GLN A 82 -8.92 -5.83 7.44
C GLN A 82 -9.19 -5.48 5.96
N VAL A 83 -10.38 -4.94 5.65
CA VAL A 83 -10.75 -4.53 4.29
C VAL A 83 -9.79 -3.50 3.73
N GLN A 84 -9.40 -2.51 4.54
CA GLN A 84 -8.40 -1.52 4.13
C GLN A 84 -7.07 -2.21 3.81
N ALA A 85 -6.53 -3.00 4.74
CA ALA A 85 -5.29 -3.74 4.57
C ALA A 85 -5.27 -4.61 3.29
N LEU A 86 -6.38 -5.28 2.96
CA LEU A 86 -6.53 -6.07 1.72
C LEU A 86 -6.66 -5.21 0.47
N ALA A 87 -7.57 -4.22 0.48
CA ALA A 87 -7.79 -3.33 -0.66
C ALA A 87 -6.48 -2.71 -1.12
N TYR A 88 -5.68 -2.28 -0.16
CA TYR A 88 -4.36 -1.74 -0.43
C TYR A 88 -3.46 -2.78 -1.11
N SER A 89 -3.28 -3.97 -0.56
CA SER A 89 -2.48 -5.03 -1.23
C SER A 89 -2.91 -5.36 -2.66
N SER A 90 -4.22 -5.27 -2.95
CA SER A 90 -4.76 -5.57 -4.28
C SER A 90 -4.48 -4.47 -5.30
N VAL A 91 -4.55 -3.19 -4.90
CA VAL A 91 -4.30 -2.03 -5.78
C VAL A 91 -2.80 -1.87 -6.08
N PHE A 92 -1.95 -2.39 -5.20
CA PHE A 92 -0.51 -2.18 -5.30
C PHE A 92 0.20 -3.00 -6.39
N LEU A 93 -0.38 -4.13 -6.81
CA LEU A 93 0.46 -5.28 -7.22
C LEU A 93 -0.07 -6.09 -8.40
N SER A 94 -1.24 -5.77 -8.94
CA SER A 94 -1.70 -6.38 -10.20
C SER A 94 -0.96 -5.75 -11.38
N ILE A 95 0.24 -6.24 -11.69
CA ILE A 95 0.90 -5.96 -12.97
C ILE A 95 0.04 -6.59 -14.07
N PRO A 96 -0.54 -5.81 -15.00
CA PRO A 96 -1.32 -6.38 -16.09
C PRO A 96 -0.48 -7.36 -16.91
N GLY A 97 -1.11 -8.44 -17.40
CA GLY A 97 -0.40 -9.45 -18.20
C GLY A 97 0.15 -8.92 -19.54
N ASP A 98 -0.32 -7.75 -19.98
CA ASP A 98 0.13 -7.01 -21.15
C ASP A 98 1.15 -5.90 -20.83
N ALA A 99 1.63 -5.80 -19.57
CA ALA A 99 2.65 -4.84 -19.21
C ALA A 99 4.01 -5.18 -19.85
N GLU A 100 4.69 -4.17 -20.39
CA GLU A 100 6.04 -4.31 -20.92
C GLU A 100 7.05 -4.26 -19.78
N GLN A 101 7.92 -5.28 -19.70
CA GLN A 101 8.97 -5.33 -18.68
C GLN A 101 10.29 -4.77 -19.22
N GLN A 102 10.87 -3.84 -18.48
CA GLN A 102 12.22 -3.31 -18.65
C GLN A 102 13.03 -3.66 -17.40
N SER A 103 14.14 -4.39 -17.56
CA SER A 103 14.99 -4.78 -16.42
C SER A 103 16.38 -4.18 -16.55
N VAL A 104 16.89 -3.61 -15.47
CA VAL A 104 18.25 -3.08 -15.38
C VAL A 104 18.97 -3.75 -14.22
N VAL A 105 20.08 -4.42 -14.51
CA VAL A 105 20.97 -4.97 -13.48
C VAL A 105 21.87 -3.86 -12.96
N GLY A 106 21.71 -3.49 -11.70
CA GLY A 106 22.56 -2.50 -11.05
C GLY A 106 23.95 -3.06 -10.71
N LYS A 107 25.01 -2.28 -10.90
CA LYS A 107 26.30 -2.56 -10.26
C LYS A 107 26.08 -2.49 -8.74
N ASN A 108 26.43 -3.56 -8.00
CA ASN A 108 26.36 -3.74 -6.54
C ASN A 108 25.25 -4.67 -5.99
N GLY A 109 24.70 -5.59 -6.80
CA GLY A 109 23.75 -6.60 -6.30
C GLY A 109 22.36 -6.03 -5.96
N ARG A 110 22.05 -4.85 -6.50
CA ARG A 110 20.70 -4.29 -6.56
C ARG A 110 20.16 -4.52 -7.95
N ASN A 111 19.12 -5.34 -8.04
CA ASN A 111 18.42 -5.60 -9.29
C ASN A 111 17.17 -4.73 -9.34
N THR A 112 16.92 -4.12 -10.50
CA THR A 112 15.74 -3.28 -10.73
C THR A 112 14.94 -3.83 -11.90
N GLY A 113 13.65 -4.08 -11.66
CA GLY A 113 12.67 -4.38 -12.70
C GLY A 113 11.62 -3.27 -12.75
N THR A 114 11.24 -2.84 -13.95
CA THR A 114 10.19 -1.86 -14.19
C THR A 114 9.16 -2.44 -15.16
N TRP A 115 7.90 -2.43 -14.79
CA TRP A 115 6.78 -2.82 -15.63
C TRP A 115 6.00 -1.57 -16.04
N VAL A 116 5.72 -1.46 -17.33
CA VAL A 116 5.12 -0.26 -17.94
C VAL A 116 3.87 -0.64 -18.71
N TRP A 117 2.77 0.08 -18.49
CA TRP A 117 1.55 -0.06 -19.28
C TRP A 117 0.82 1.26 -19.39
N SER A 118 -0.02 1.41 -20.42
CA SER A 118 -0.77 2.65 -20.64
C SER A 118 -2.26 2.37 -20.78
N TYR A 119 -3.08 3.24 -20.19
CA TYR A 119 -4.53 3.20 -20.30
C TYR A 119 -5.10 4.62 -20.37
N GLY A 120 -5.95 4.91 -21.36
CA GLY A 120 -6.68 6.18 -21.42
C GLY A 120 -5.80 7.45 -21.54
N GLY A 121 -4.58 7.34 -22.08
CA GLY A 121 -3.63 8.47 -22.18
C GLY A 121 -2.75 8.67 -20.95
N VAL A 122 -2.87 7.79 -19.95
CA VAL A 122 -2.03 7.71 -18.77
C VAL A 122 -1.05 6.54 -18.93
N THR A 123 0.21 6.74 -18.56
CA THR A 123 1.23 5.68 -18.50
C THR A 123 1.59 5.39 -17.05
N LEU A 124 1.68 4.12 -16.72
CA LEU A 124 1.88 3.59 -15.38
C LEU A 124 3.23 2.88 -15.34
N TYR A 125 4.01 3.13 -14.30
CA TYR A 125 5.30 2.52 -14.08
C TYR A 125 5.33 1.89 -12.70
N TYR A 126 5.42 0.57 -12.64
CA TYR A 126 5.69 -0.15 -11.40
C TYR A 126 7.16 -0.53 -11.39
N THR A 127 7.94 -0.06 -10.41
CA THR A 127 9.38 -0.35 -10.31
C THR A 127 9.66 -1.09 -9.02
N VAL A 128 10.38 -2.20 -9.10
CA VAL A 128 10.89 -2.96 -7.96
C VAL A 128 12.41 -2.89 -7.96
N THR A 129 12.99 -2.54 -6.82
CA THR A 129 14.43 -2.62 -6.56
C THR A 129 14.67 -3.51 -5.36
N SER A 130 15.45 -4.57 -5.51
CA SER A 130 15.70 -5.54 -4.45
C SER A 130 17.12 -5.41 -3.88
N ASP A 131 17.24 -5.61 -2.57
CA ASP A 131 18.51 -5.90 -1.90
C ASP A 131 18.41 -7.19 -1.04
N ALA A 132 19.37 -7.40 -0.14
CA ALA A 132 19.46 -8.61 0.67
C ALA A 132 18.31 -8.75 1.71
N THR A 133 17.68 -7.63 2.09
CA THR A 133 16.71 -7.61 3.18
C THR A 133 15.32 -7.23 2.71
N TYR A 134 15.22 -6.35 1.71
CA TYR A 134 13.96 -5.79 1.25
C TYR A 134 13.81 -5.78 -0.27
N ASP A 135 12.55 -5.86 -0.70
CA ASP A 135 12.12 -5.36 -2.01
C ASP A 135 11.48 -4.00 -1.82
N TYR A 136 12.03 -3.00 -2.47
CA TYR A 136 11.48 -1.65 -2.53
C TYR A 136 10.66 -1.52 -3.79
N PHE A 137 9.47 -0.95 -3.70
CA PHE A 137 8.61 -0.75 -4.86
C PHE A 137 8.09 0.67 -4.95
N THR A 138 7.90 1.16 -6.17
CA THR A 138 7.28 2.45 -6.46
C THR A 138 6.25 2.28 -7.57
N TYR A 139 5.20 3.09 -7.51
CA TYR A 139 4.20 3.19 -8.56
C TYR A 139 4.06 4.64 -9.00
N ASP A 140 4.45 4.89 -10.24
CA ASP A 140 4.40 6.22 -10.82
C ASP A 140 3.33 6.29 -11.91
N ILE A 141 2.64 7.42 -11.95
CA ILE A 141 1.64 7.76 -12.96
C ILE A 141 2.20 8.92 -13.78
N GLU A 142 2.19 8.77 -15.10
CA GLU A 142 2.54 9.81 -16.05
C GLU A 142 1.33 10.19 -16.89
N GLU A 143 0.93 11.46 -16.79
CA GLU A 143 -0.16 12.05 -17.56
C GLU A 143 0.32 13.38 -18.13
N SER A 144 0.05 13.64 -19.42
CA SER A 144 0.45 14.88 -20.09
C SER A 144 1.95 15.22 -19.97
N GLY A 145 2.81 14.20 -19.90
CA GLY A 145 4.26 14.33 -19.76
C GLY A 145 4.75 14.67 -18.34
N VAL A 146 3.87 14.63 -17.33
CA VAL A 146 4.23 14.81 -15.92
C VAL A 146 4.13 13.48 -15.20
N ARG A 147 5.28 12.95 -14.76
CA ARG A 147 5.38 11.73 -13.94
C ARG A 147 5.35 12.07 -12.44
N ARG A 148 4.51 11.37 -11.68
CA ARG A 148 4.36 11.50 -10.23
C ARG A 148 4.32 10.14 -9.55
N THR A 149 5.02 9.99 -8.44
CA THR A 149 4.92 8.79 -7.59
C THR A 149 3.65 8.85 -6.76
N PHE A 150 2.76 7.89 -6.96
CA PHE A 150 1.49 7.79 -6.24
C PHE A 150 1.63 7.00 -4.94
N TYR A 151 2.45 5.94 -4.94
CA TYR A 151 2.87 5.26 -3.71
C TYR A 151 4.25 4.64 -3.86
N GLU A 152 4.88 4.43 -2.71
CA GLU A 152 6.14 3.73 -2.55
C GLU A 152 6.09 2.84 -1.33
N GLY A 153 6.87 1.78 -1.30
CA GLY A 153 6.88 0.87 -0.17
C GLY A 153 8.06 -0.07 -0.15
N LYS A 154 8.06 -0.92 0.86
CA LYS A 154 9.03 -1.99 1.01
C LYS A 154 8.42 -3.23 1.67
N ILE A 155 8.89 -4.39 1.24
CA ILE A 155 8.50 -5.71 1.75
C ILE A 155 9.78 -6.41 2.21
N SER A 156 9.79 -6.98 3.41
CA SER A 156 10.92 -7.81 3.84
C SER A 156 10.98 -9.12 3.07
N LYS A 157 12.19 -9.63 2.81
CA LYS A 157 12.37 -10.90 2.07
C LYS A 157 11.73 -12.11 2.75
N ASP A 158 11.50 -12.05 4.06
CA ASP A 158 10.82 -13.09 4.82
C ASP A 158 9.28 -12.95 4.88
N GLY A 159 8.72 -11.91 4.27
CA GLY A 159 7.28 -11.65 4.26
C GLY A 159 6.68 -11.29 5.63
N THR A 160 7.51 -10.89 6.59
CA THR A 160 7.03 -10.51 7.94
C THR A 160 6.81 -9.01 8.12
N PHE A 161 7.21 -8.18 7.16
CA PHE A 161 7.11 -6.72 7.25
C PHE A 161 6.71 -6.09 5.91
N TYR A 162 5.74 -5.18 5.94
CA TYR A 162 5.29 -4.40 4.79
C TYR A 162 5.09 -2.96 5.23
N GLU A 163 5.62 -2.01 4.47
CA GLU A 163 5.38 -0.60 4.67
C GLU A 163 5.01 0.02 3.34
N VAL A 164 3.92 0.79 3.32
CA VAL A 164 3.48 1.51 2.12
C VAL A 164 3.17 2.95 2.49
N ARG A 165 3.74 3.87 1.74
CA ARG A 165 3.45 5.30 1.79
C ARG A 165 2.64 5.69 0.56
N PHE A 166 1.50 6.30 0.80
CA PHE A 166 0.66 6.92 -0.22
C PHE A 166 1.01 8.39 -0.29
N ASN A 167 1.32 8.88 -1.49
CA ASN A 167 1.65 10.27 -1.71
C ASN A 167 0.42 10.98 -2.27
N GLY A 168 -0.18 11.84 -1.45
CA GLY A 168 -1.25 12.76 -1.83
C GLY A 168 -0.72 14.00 -2.56
N GLU A 169 -1.64 14.77 -3.14
CA GLU A 169 -1.28 16.06 -3.72
C GLU A 169 -0.83 17.03 -2.61
N GLY A 170 0.27 17.77 -2.83
CA GLY A 170 0.76 18.75 -1.86
C GLY A 170 1.69 18.21 -0.76
N GLY A 171 2.11 16.94 -0.86
CA GLY A 171 3.03 16.32 0.10
C GLY A 171 2.36 15.67 1.30
N GLU A 172 1.02 15.62 1.30
CA GLU A 172 0.27 14.79 2.24
C GLU A 172 0.63 13.33 2.02
N PHE A 173 0.77 12.58 3.11
CA PHE A 173 0.94 11.15 3.00
C PHE A 173 0.25 10.40 4.13
N PHE A 174 -0.04 9.15 3.83
CA PHE A 174 -0.45 8.15 4.79
C PHE A 174 0.53 6.98 4.69
N VAL A 175 0.98 6.48 5.84
CA VAL A 175 1.83 5.30 5.94
C VAL A 175 1.04 4.16 6.55
N MET A 176 1.05 3.04 5.86
CA MET A 176 0.73 1.76 6.46
C MET A 176 1.97 1.03 6.88
N THR A 177 1.86 0.31 7.98
CA THR A 177 2.88 -0.65 8.39
C THR A 177 2.20 -1.91 8.88
N TYR A 178 2.62 -3.04 8.33
CA TYR A 178 2.34 -4.36 8.84
C TYR A 178 3.65 -4.97 9.35
N SER A 179 3.59 -5.64 10.48
CA SER A 179 4.66 -6.51 10.94
C SER A 179 4.12 -7.72 11.68
N LYS A 180 4.77 -8.87 11.50
CA LYS A 180 4.43 -10.13 12.16
C LYS A 180 5.61 -10.63 12.98
N THR A 181 5.37 -10.93 14.25
CA THR A 181 6.38 -11.52 15.16
C THR A 181 5.74 -12.71 15.87
N GLY A 182 6.09 -13.91 15.46
CA GLY A 182 5.39 -15.11 15.92
C GLY A 182 3.94 -15.10 15.44
N SER A 183 2.99 -15.22 16.37
CA SER A 183 1.54 -15.11 16.11
C SER A 183 1.00 -13.68 16.25
N ILE A 184 1.85 -12.69 16.55
CA ILE A 184 1.41 -11.31 16.76
C ILE A 184 1.54 -10.54 15.46
N ILE A 185 0.40 -10.09 14.93
CA ILE A 185 0.31 -9.12 13.85
C ILE A 185 0.17 -7.72 14.46
N ASN A 186 0.99 -6.80 14.00
CA ASN A 186 0.82 -5.36 14.23
C ASN A 186 0.51 -4.71 12.89
N PHE A 187 -0.61 -4.00 12.81
CA PHE A 187 -0.99 -3.21 11.64
C PHE A 187 -1.22 -1.76 12.08
N THR A 188 -0.70 -0.79 11.33
CA THR A 188 -0.82 0.62 11.66
C THR A 188 -1.16 1.42 10.42
N ILE A 189 -2.08 2.36 10.56
CA ILE A 189 -2.40 3.39 9.58
C ILE A 189 -2.07 4.73 10.22
N LYS A 190 -1.17 5.51 9.64
CA LYS A 190 -0.70 6.78 10.19
C LYS A 190 -0.71 7.89 9.14
N ASP A 191 -1.21 9.06 9.49
CA ASP A 191 -1.16 10.25 8.65
C ASP A 191 0.05 11.16 8.99
N GLN A 192 0.17 12.27 8.26
CA GLN A 192 1.19 13.30 8.49
C GLN A 192 1.00 14.09 9.80
N SER A 193 -0.23 14.18 10.31
CA SER A 193 -0.60 14.88 11.55
C SER A 193 -0.26 14.08 12.80
N ASN A 194 0.26 12.85 12.63
CA ASN A 194 0.51 11.88 13.69
C ASN A 194 -0.78 11.30 14.29
N ASP A 195 -1.89 11.44 13.58
CA ASP A 195 -3.10 10.66 13.81
C ASP A 195 -2.82 9.24 13.32
N ARG A 196 -3.22 8.23 14.10
CA ARG A 196 -3.02 6.84 13.71
C ARG A 196 -4.00 5.88 14.36
N ILE A 197 -4.26 4.78 13.66
CA ILE A 197 -4.92 3.61 14.20
C ILE A 197 -3.90 2.47 14.25
N GLU A 198 -3.78 1.81 15.39
CA GLU A 198 -2.93 0.64 15.62
C GLU A 198 -3.81 -0.57 15.94
N LEU A 199 -3.64 -1.66 15.19
CA LEU A 199 -4.16 -2.98 15.50
C LEU A 199 -3.00 -3.85 15.99
N VAL A 200 -3.20 -4.52 17.13
CA VAL A 200 -2.37 -5.63 17.60
C VAL A 200 -3.27 -6.85 17.70
N TYR A 201 -2.98 -7.89 16.94
CA TYR A 201 -3.80 -9.10 16.85
C TYR A 201 -2.94 -10.34 17.10
N ASN A 202 -3.46 -11.29 17.86
CA ASN A 202 -2.83 -12.58 18.11
C ASN A 202 -3.55 -13.68 17.32
N GLU A 203 -2.95 -14.14 16.23
CA GLU A 203 -3.50 -15.19 15.37
C GLU A 203 -3.69 -16.54 16.10
N ALA A 204 -3.00 -16.77 17.21
CA ALA A 204 -3.08 -18.06 17.92
C ALA A 204 -4.39 -18.24 18.70
N ASP A 205 -5.00 -17.14 19.15
CA ASP A 205 -6.20 -17.17 20.00
C ASP A 205 -7.23 -16.08 19.66
N GLN A 206 -7.01 -15.35 18.56
CA GLN A 206 -7.83 -14.27 18.05
C GLN A 206 -8.03 -13.09 19.02
N SER A 207 -7.24 -13.00 20.09
CA SER A 207 -7.25 -11.82 20.98
C SER A 207 -6.58 -10.62 20.33
N GLY A 208 -6.86 -9.41 20.83
CA GLY A 208 -6.24 -8.22 20.25
C GLY A 208 -6.64 -6.90 20.86
N SER A 209 -6.15 -5.84 20.23
CA SER A 209 -6.49 -4.47 20.58
C SER A 209 -6.46 -3.56 19.36
N ILE A 210 -7.34 -2.57 19.36
CA ILE A 210 -7.31 -1.45 18.42
C ILE A 210 -7.14 -0.17 19.23
N LYS A 211 -6.22 0.70 18.83
CA LYS A 211 -5.97 1.99 19.47
C LYS A 211 -6.03 3.10 18.45
N ALA A 212 -6.76 4.17 18.77
CA ALA A 212 -6.81 5.39 17.97
C ALA A 212 -6.03 6.49 18.67
N PHE A 213 -5.23 7.21 17.90
CA PHE A 213 -4.44 8.34 18.36
C PHE A 213 -4.77 9.57 17.52
N GLU A 214 -4.92 10.70 18.19
CA GLU A 214 -5.07 12.03 17.57
C GLU A 214 -3.86 12.89 17.97
N SER A 215 -3.14 13.42 16.99
CA SER A 215 -1.90 14.19 17.17
C SER A 215 -0.88 13.50 18.08
N GLY A 216 -0.84 12.16 18.01
CA GLY A 216 0.03 11.31 18.83
C GLY A 216 -0.48 10.99 20.24
N VAL A 217 -1.64 11.50 20.65
CA VAL A 217 -2.26 11.21 21.95
C VAL A 217 -3.28 10.08 21.79
N LEU A 218 -3.21 9.06 22.65
CA LEU A 218 -4.19 7.97 22.66
C LEU A 218 -5.56 8.53 23.07
N THR A 219 -6.55 8.43 22.20
CA THR A 219 -7.92 8.94 22.42
C THR A 219 -8.91 7.81 22.70
N GLU A 220 -8.77 6.68 22.02
CA GLU A 220 -9.67 5.53 22.17
C GLU A 220 -8.92 4.21 22.10
N SER A 221 -9.42 3.20 22.81
CA SER A 221 -8.92 1.83 22.65
C SER A 221 -10.00 0.78 22.84
N PHE A 222 -9.99 -0.24 22.00
CA PHE A 222 -10.66 -1.52 22.18
C PHE A 222 -9.62 -2.57 22.56
N VAL A 223 -9.94 -3.44 23.52
CA VAL A 223 -9.13 -4.60 23.89
C VAL A 223 -10.07 -5.78 24.07
N TRP A 224 -9.77 -6.91 23.44
CA TRP A 224 -10.56 -8.12 23.57
C TRP A 224 -9.68 -9.34 23.83
N LEU A 225 -10.28 -10.32 24.50
CA LEU A 225 -9.66 -11.59 24.83
C LEU A 225 -10.15 -12.69 23.89
N SER A 226 -9.51 -13.85 23.95
CA SER A 226 -9.82 -15.01 23.11
C SER A 226 -11.22 -15.59 23.32
N ASN A 227 -11.86 -15.29 24.45
CA ASN A 227 -13.24 -15.70 24.77
C ASN A 227 -14.28 -14.65 24.34
N GLY A 228 -13.89 -13.69 23.49
CA GLY A 228 -14.75 -12.64 23.00
C GLY A 228 -15.03 -11.50 23.97
N THR A 229 -14.75 -11.64 25.28
CA THR A 229 -14.86 -10.53 26.25
C THR A 229 -13.95 -9.37 25.89
N GLY A 230 -14.34 -8.15 26.28
CA GLY A 230 -13.46 -7.01 26.07
C GLY A 230 -13.93 -5.70 26.68
N THR A 231 -13.16 -4.65 26.37
CA THR A 231 -13.34 -3.30 26.88
C THR A 231 -13.12 -2.26 25.81
N TYR A 232 -13.95 -1.23 25.82
CA TYR A 232 -13.69 0.05 25.17
C TYR A 232 -13.34 1.08 26.24
N THR A 233 -12.28 1.85 26.01
CA THR A 233 -11.87 2.98 26.85
C THR A 233 -11.81 4.24 26.00
N ASN A 234 -12.51 5.29 26.45
CA ASN A 234 -12.33 6.63 25.95
C ASN A 234 -11.31 7.35 26.85
N HIS A 235 -10.11 7.59 26.33
CA HIS A 235 -9.02 8.21 27.08
C HIS A 235 -9.17 9.72 27.23
N THR A 236 -10.07 10.35 26.47
CA THR A 236 -10.38 11.79 26.61
C THR A 236 -11.34 12.05 27.78
N THR A 237 -12.29 11.15 28.04
CA THR A 237 -13.24 11.26 29.16
C THR A 237 -12.86 10.41 30.38
N GLY A 238 -12.02 9.38 30.18
CA GLY A 238 -11.65 8.40 31.20
C GLY A 238 -12.69 7.28 31.40
N GLU A 239 -13.74 7.26 30.59
CA GLU A 239 -14.80 6.25 30.70
C GLU A 239 -14.36 4.90 30.10
N THR A 240 -14.79 3.81 30.75
CA THR A 240 -14.53 2.45 30.28
C THR A 240 -15.81 1.64 30.33
N PHE A 241 -16.06 0.91 29.24
CA PHE A 241 -17.23 0.06 29.05
C PHE A 241 -16.76 -1.34 28.70
N SER A 242 -17.36 -2.33 29.33
CA SER A 242 -17.01 -3.74 29.11
C SER A 242 -18.16 -4.46 28.43
N TRP A 243 -17.82 -5.49 27.65
CA TRP A 243 -18.76 -6.50 27.22
C TRP A 243 -18.33 -7.87 27.75
N PRO A 244 -19.31 -8.78 27.99
CA PRO A 244 -19.04 -10.15 28.39
C PRO A 244 -18.32 -10.94 27.32
#